data_AF-A0A7C0WUJ4-F1
#
_entry.id   AF-A0A7C0WUJ4-F1
#
_cell.length_a   1.000
_cell.length_b   1.000
_cell.length_c   1.000
_cell.angle_alpha   90.00
_cell.angle_beta   90.00
_cell.angle_gamma   90.00
#
_symmetry.space_group_name_H-M   'P 1'
#
loop_
_entity.id
_entity.type
_entity.pdbx_description
1 polymer ?
#
loop_
_entity_poly.entity_id
_entity_poly.type
_entity_poly.pdbx_seq_one_letter_code
_entity_poly.pdbx_strand_id
1 'polypeptide(L)' 'MSIIYDILLKSPNPLHITEIIAQAKQDFSVDLDRESIASALSKKVRSRRMFKKVAPNTFAILDSSSEKIS' A
#
# COMPACT_ATOMS: atom_id res chain seq x y z
N MET A 1 2.53 12.21 4.46
CA MET A 1 2.47 10.90 3.76
C MET A 1 1.20 10.18 4.21
N SER A 2 0.69 9.20 3.44
CA SER A 2 -0.60 8.53 3.71
C SER A 2 -0.39 7.31 4.60
N ILE A 3 -1.30 7.02 5.54
CA ILE A 3 -1.23 5.84 6.45
C ILE A 3 -0.89 4.54 5.70
N ILE A 4 -1.51 4.29 4.54
CA ILE A 4 -1.26 3.08 3.74
C ILE A 4 0.18 3.04 3.20
N TYR A 5 0.74 4.21 2.85
CA TYR A 5 2.14 4.31 2.44
C TYR A 5 3.06 3.92 3.60
N ASP A 6 2.80 4.44 4.80
CA ASP A 6 3.63 4.15 5.97
C ASP A 6 3.55 2.66 6.38
N ILE A 7 2.36 2.05 6.28
CA ILE A 7 2.15 0.61 6.51
C ILE A 7 2.96 -0.22 5.49
N LEU A 8 2.83 0.09 4.20
CA LEU A 8 3.53 -0.65 3.14
C LEU A 8 5.04 -0.39 3.14
N LEU A 9 5.49 0.79 3.61
CA LEU A 9 6.91 1.13 3.74
C LEU A 9 7.58 0.34 4.87
N LYS A 10 6.86 0.10 5.97
CA LYS A 10 7.36 -0.72 7.10
C LYS A 10 7.32 -2.22 6.80
N SER A 11 6.55 -2.64 5.79
CA SER A 11 6.42 -4.04 5.42
C SER A 11 7.52 -4.46 4.42
N PRO A 12 8.31 -5.51 4.71
CA PRO A 12 9.29 -6.02 3.76
C PRO A 12 8.64 -6.73 2.55
N ASN A 13 7.37 -7.11 2.68
CA ASN A 13 6.62 -7.85 1.65
C ASN A 13 5.36 -7.08 1.20
N PRO A 14 4.88 -7.32 -0.03
CA PRO A 14 3.57 -6.83 -0.45
C PRO A 14 2.47 -7.31 0.50
N LEU A 15 1.52 -6.45 0.82
CA LEU A 15 0.42 -6.77 1.74
C LEU A 15 -0.90 -6.90 1.01
N HIS A 16 -1.71 -7.86 1.43
CA HIS A 16 -3.10 -7.94 1.01
C HIS A 16 -3.91 -6.82 1.68
N ILE A 17 -5.00 -6.39 1.04
CA ILE A 17 -5.82 -5.27 1.52
C ILE A 17 -6.37 -5.48 2.94
N THR A 18 -6.65 -6.73 3.31
CA THR A 18 -7.10 -7.07 4.66
C THR A 18 -6.02 -6.84 5.72
N GLU A 19 -4.76 -7.10 5.37
CA GLU A 19 -3.62 -6.85 6.26
C GLU A 19 -3.37 -5.35 6.41
N ILE A 20 -3.51 -4.59 5.31
CA ILE A 20 -3.41 -3.12 5.34
C ILE A 20 -4.49 -2.53 6.27
N ILE A 21 -5.73 -3.02 6.19
CA ILE A 21 -6.83 -2.57 7.05
C ILE A 21 -6.55 -2.94 8.51
N ALA A 22 -6.12 -4.17 8.76
CA ALA A 22 -5.79 -4.62 10.11
C ALA A 22 -4.69 -3.76 10.73
N GLN A 23 -3.60 -3.50 9.99
CA GLN A 23 -2.50 -2.67 10.49
C GLN A 23 -2.91 -1.21 10.68
N ALA A 24 -3.75 -0.65 9.80
CA ALA A 24 -4.28 0.71 9.97
C ALA A 24 -5.09 0.85 11.27
N LYS A 25 -5.87 -0.18 11.59
CA LYS A 25 -6.65 -0.23 12.84
C LYS A 25 -5.76 -0.40 14.07
N GLN A 26 -4.73 -1.23 13.99
CA GLN A 26 -3.82 -1.50 15.11
C GLN A 26 -2.85 -0.34 15.38
N ASP A 27 -2.19 0.18 14.36
CA ASP A 27 -1.10 1.15 14.51
C ASP A 27 -1.57 2.60 14.54
N PHE A 28 -2.73 2.88 13.93
CA PHE A 28 -3.23 4.24 13.73
C PHE A 28 -4.65 4.46 14.26
N SER A 29 -5.31 3.41 14.80
CA SER A 29 -6.72 3.46 15.25
C SER A 29 -7.69 3.97 14.18
N VAL A 30 -7.38 3.72 12.90
CA VAL A 30 -8.22 4.11 11.77
C VAL A 30 -8.95 2.89 11.23
N ASP A 31 -10.28 2.99 11.12
CA ASP A 31 -11.08 1.99 10.42
C ASP A 31 -11.16 2.38 8.93
N LEU A 32 -10.77 1.44 8.07
CA LEU A 32 -10.70 1.67 6.63
C LEU A 32 -11.62 0.68 5.91
N ASP A 33 -12.46 1.22 5.04
CA ASP A 33 -13.31 0.41 4.17
C ASP A 33 -12.52 -0.23 3.02
N ARG A 34 -12.75 -1.54 2.82
CA ARG A 34 -12.03 -2.34 1.83
C ARG A 34 -12.27 -1.87 0.41
N GLU A 35 -13.51 -1.57 0.03
CA GLU A 35 -13.83 -1.19 -1.35
C GLU A 35 -13.24 0.18 -1.69
N SER A 36 -13.35 1.10 -0.75
CA SER A 36 -12.79 2.45 -0.83
C SER A 36 -11.28 2.42 -1.01
N ILE A 37 -10.56 1.63 -0.19
CA ILE A 37 -9.11 1.45 -0.32
C ILE A 37 -8.75 0.80 -1.67
N ALA A 38 -9.46 -0.27 -2.06
CA ALA A 38 -9.16 -1.00 -3.29
C ALA A 38 -9.25 -0.07 -4.51
N SER A 39 -10.28 0.78 -4.54
CA SER A 39 -10.47 1.80 -5.58
C SER A 39 -9.38 2.87 -5.52
N ALA A 40 -9.10 3.41 -4.34
CA ALA A 40 -8.08 4.45 -4.15
C ALA A 40 -6.68 3.96 -4.54
N LEU A 41 -6.27 2.77 -4.10
CA LEU A 41 -4.98 2.17 -4.46
C LEU A 41 -4.92 1.86 -5.96
N SER A 42 -5.98 1.32 -6.55
CA SER A 42 -6.01 1.06 -7.99
C SER A 42 -5.83 2.33 -8.83
N LYS A 43 -6.41 3.46 -8.39
CA LYS A 43 -6.19 4.78 -9.01
C LYS A 43 -4.73 5.23 -8.88
N LYS A 44 -4.12 5.10 -7.70
CA LYS A 44 -2.72 5.50 -7.49
C LYS A 44 -1.70 4.60 -8.19
N VAL A 45 -1.99 3.30 -8.30
CA VAL A 45 -1.21 2.35 -9.12
C VAL A 45 -1.25 2.77 -10.59
N ARG A 46 -2.43 3.18 -11.09
CA ARG A 46 -2.57 3.70 -12.46
C ARG A 46 -1.75 4.98 -12.70
N SER A 47 -1.62 5.82 -11.68
CA SER A 47 -0.73 6.99 -11.73
C SER A 47 0.77 6.63 -11.75
N ARG A 48 1.15 5.36 -11.52
CA ARG A 48 2.53 4.82 -11.53
C ARG A 48 3.55 5.62 -10.70
N ARG A 49 3.11 6.29 -9.64
CA ARG A 49 3.98 7.18 -8.84
C ARG A 49 4.42 6.61 -7.49
N MET A 50 3.63 5.73 -6.88
CA MET A 50 3.81 5.38 -5.46
C MET A 50 3.52 3.93 -5.10
N PHE A 51 2.61 3.28 -5.82
CA PHE A 51 2.16 1.93 -5.49
C PHE A 51 2.22 1.05 -6.74
N LYS A 52 2.50 -0.24 -6.53
CA LYS A 52 2.34 -1.30 -7.53
C LYS A 52 1.39 -2.36 -7.00
N LYS A 53 0.57 -2.90 -7.90
CA LYS A 53 -0.26 -4.08 -7.61
C LYS A 53 0.51 -5.32 -8.06
N VAL A 54 0.82 -6.21 -7.12
CA VAL A 54 1.60 -7.44 -7.41
C VAL A 54 0.70 -8.66 -7.60
N ALA A 55 -0.50 -8.65 -7.01
CA ALA A 55 -1.50 -9.71 -7.12
C ALA A 55 -2.91 -9.13 -6.86
N PRO A 56 -4.01 -9.89 -7.04
CA PRO A 56 -5.34 -9.46 -6.65
C PRO A 56 -5.36 -8.96 -5.21
N ASN A 57 -5.88 -7.73 -5.01
CA ASN A 57 -5.96 -7.06 -3.71
C ASN A 57 -4.64 -7.01 -2.91
N THR A 58 -3.49 -7.12 -3.58
CA THR A 58 -2.17 -7.15 -2.93
C THR A 58 -1.28 -6.06 -3.52
N PHE A 59 -0.71 -5.23 -2.65
CA PHE A 59 -0.05 -3.98 -3.02
C PHE A 59 1.32 -3.85 -2.36
N ALA A 60 2.22 -3.13 -3.02
CA ALA A 60 3.52 -2.77 -2.50
C ALA A 60 3.86 -1.32 -2.89
N ILE A 61 4.87 -0.75 -2.25
CA ILE A 61 5.46 0.52 -2.70
C ILE A 61 6.15 0.30 -4.06
N LEU A 62 5.86 1.19 -5.01
CA LEU A 62 6.65 1.32 -6.22
C LEU A 62 7.87 2.14 -5.81
N ASP A 63 8.99 1.45 -5.62
CA ASP A 63 10.25 2.01 -5.15
C ASP A 63 10.62 3.27 -5.95
N SER A 64 10.70 4.43 -5.29
CA SER A 64 11.28 5.63 -5.89
C SER A 64 12.82 5.62 -5.79
N SER A 65 13.40 4.56 -5.23
CA SER A 65 14.82 4.45 -4.89
C SER A 65 15.46 3.19 -5.47
N SER A 66 14.87 2.57 -6.49
CA SER A 66 15.53 1.54 -7.29
C SER A 66 16.52 2.13 -8.32
N GLU A 67 17.06 3.33 -8.06
CA GLU A 67 18.41 3.73 -8.45
C GLU A 67 19.30 3.71 -7.19
N LYS A 68 19.49 2.52 -6.62
CA LYS A 68 20.68 2.24 -5.82
C LYS A 68 21.34 0.98 -6.35
N ILE A 69 22.29 1.24 -7.23
CA ILE A 69 23.55 0.52 -7.45
C ILE A 69 23.39 -0.90 -7.99
N SER A 70 23.61 -1.02 -9.30
CA SER A 70 24.45 -2.06 -9.90
C SER A 70 25.10 -1.49 -11.15
#